data_AF-A0A6M8VHK0-F1
#
_entry.id   AF-A0A6M8VHK0-F1
#
_cell.length_a   1.000
_cell.length_b   1.000
_cell.length_c   1.000
_cell.angle_alpha   90.00
_cell.angle_beta   90.00
_cell.angle_gamma   90.00
#
_symmetry.space_group_name_H-M   'P 1'
#
loop_
_entity.id
_entity.type
_entity.pdbx_description
1 polymer ?
#
loop_
_entity_poly.entity_id
_entity_poly.type
_entity_poly.pdbx_seq_one_letter_code
_entity_poly.pdbx_strand_id
1 'polypeptide(L)'
;MNNLDYGTNKLQITARSGNDYVNDANGNITTATPKNIPTISYDPFTQMKKSITVSGSLNKTMSFNYSADNERVLKTESSGN
;
A
#
# COMPACT_ATOMS: atom_id res chain seq x y z
N MET A 1 -18.96 -8.90 27.99
CA MET A 1 -18.64 -7.70 27.20
C MET A 1 -17.28 -7.95 26.58
N ASN A 2 -17.20 -8.19 25.27
CA ASN A 2 -15.91 -8.33 24.59
C ASN A 2 -15.82 -7.26 23.51
N ASN A 3 -14.79 -6.44 23.63
CA ASN A 3 -14.50 -5.26 22.83
C ASN A 3 -14.46 -5.58 21.33
N LEU A 4 -15.13 -4.76 20.54
CA LEU A 4 -14.94 -4.66 19.11
C LEU A 4 -13.60 -3.96 18.85
N ASP A 5 -12.61 -4.74 18.46
CA ASP A 5 -11.31 -4.24 18.01
C ASP A 5 -11.47 -3.76 16.55
N TYR A 6 -11.51 -2.44 16.35
CA TYR A 6 -11.61 -1.81 15.01
C TYR A 6 -10.23 -1.59 14.36
N GLY A 7 -9.25 -2.43 14.69
CA GLY A 7 -7.87 -2.32 14.18
C GLY A 7 -7.59 -3.25 13.01
N THR A 8 -7.76 -2.76 11.77
CA THR A 8 -7.29 -3.35 10.50
C THR A 8 -7.87 -4.73 10.14
N ASN A 9 -8.64 -4.80 9.05
CA ASN A 9 -9.04 -6.08 8.47
C ASN A 9 -7.81 -6.76 7.85
N LYS A 10 -7.10 -7.59 8.62
CA LYS A 10 -6.08 -8.48 8.06
C LYS A 10 -6.78 -9.64 7.35
N LEU A 11 -6.81 -9.62 6.01
CA LEU A 11 -7.12 -10.82 5.23
C LEU A 11 -5.89 -11.74 5.28
N GLN A 12 -5.76 -12.50 6.37
CA GLN A 12 -4.72 -13.52 6.51
C GLN A 12 -5.22 -14.83 5.91
N ILE A 13 -4.80 -15.18 4.69
CA ILE A 13 -4.97 -16.54 4.17
C ILE A 13 -3.96 -17.43 4.91
N THR A 14 -4.42 -18.15 5.94
CA THR A 14 -3.63 -18.92 6.93
C THR A 14 -2.84 -20.10 6.35
N ALA A 15 -2.71 -20.24 5.03
CA ALA A 15 -2.09 -21.41 4.42
C ALA A 15 -0.56 -21.30 4.26
N ARG A 16 0.02 -20.10 4.03
CA ARG A 16 1.46 -19.93 3.77
C ARG A 16 1.95 -18.51 4.11
N SER A 17 3.05 -18.40 4.85
CA SER A 17 3.76 -17.12 5.06
C SER A 17 4.13 -16.50 3.72
N GLY A 18 3.93 -15.18 3.56
CA GLY A 18 4.32 -14.46 2.34
C GLY A 18 3.17 -14.12 1.38
N ASN A 19 1.94 -14.48 1.71
CA ASN A 19 0.72 -14.09 0.97
C ASN A 19 -0.08 -12.99 1.66
N ASP A 20 0.52 -12.31 2.63
CA ASP A 20 -0.17 -11.37 3.50
C ASP A 20 -0.41 -10.02 2.83
N TYR A 21 -1.59 -9.47 3.08
CA TYR A 21 -1.96 -8.10 2.81
C TYR A 21 -2.32 -7.42 4.14
N VAL A 22 -1.85 -6.20 4.32
CA VAL A 22 -2.22 -5.37 5.48
C VAL A 22 -3.03 -4.20 4.98
N ASN A 23 -4.11 -3.88 5.68
CA ASN A 23 -5.00 -2.78 5.35
C ASN A 23 -4.93 -1.68 6.44
N ASP A 24 -5.13 -0.42 6.07
CA ASP A 24 -5.39 0.67 7.02
C ASP A 24 -6.86 0.65 7.52
N ALA A 25 -7.22 1.62 8.35
CA ALA A 25 -8.58 1.77 8.88
C ALA A 25 -9.63 2.11 7.81
N ASN A 26 -9.20 2.66 6.67
CA ASN A 26 -10.06 2.94 5.52
C ASN A 26 -10.18 1.74 4.57
N GLY A 27 -9.53 0.62 4.90
CA GLY A 27 -9.53 -0.60 4.12
C GLY A 27 -8.54 -0.59 2.95
N ASN A 28 -7.70 0.44 2.80
CA ASN A 28 -6.69 0.45 1.74
C ASN A 28 -5.54 -0.48 2.09
N ILE A 29 -5.02 -1.21 1.10
CA ILE A 29 -3.83 -2.05 1.28
C ILE A 29 -2.61 -1.16 1.49
N THR A 30 -1.94 -1.26 2.65
CA THR A 30 -0.69 -0.55 2.96
C THR A 30 0.56 -1.40 2.76
N THR A 31 0.41 -2.73 2.75
CA THR A 31 1.49 -3.70 2.50
C THR A 31 0.96 -4.88 1.68
N ALA A 32 1.75 -5.33 0.69
CA ALA A 32 1.48 -6.52 -0.11
C ALA A 32 2.74 -7.38 -0.24
N THR A 33 2.94 -8.30 0.69
CA THR A 33 4.09 -9.23 0.75
C THR A 33 4.26 -10.06 -0.53
N PRO A 34 3.21 -10.66 -1.13
CA PRO A 34 3.39 -11.46 -2.36
C PRO A 34 3.81 -10.62 -3.59
N LYS A 35 3.87 -9.30 -3.46
CA LYS A 35 4.37 -8.38 -4.49
C LYS A 35 5.67 -7.66 -4.09
N ASN A 36 6.26 -8.00 -2.94
CA ASN A 36 7.41 -7.30 -2.38
C ASN A 36 7.14 -5.79 -2.22
N ILE A 37 5.92 -5.42 -1.83
CA ILE A 37 5.54 -4.03 -1.59
C ILE A 37 5.39 -3.83 -0.08
N PRO A 38 6.47 -3.43 0.63
CA PRO A 38 6.38 -3.16 2.07
C PRO A 38 5.47 -1.97 2.40
N THR A 39 5.40 -0.98 1.51
CA THR A 39 4.73 0.30 1.80
C THR A 39 3.94 0.79 0.60
N ILE A 40 2.68 1.16 0.83
CA ILE A 40 1.81 1.94 -0.03
C ILE A 40 1.32 3.14 0.78
N SER A 41 1.51 4.35 0.25
CA SER A 41 0.99 5.58 0.85
C SER A 41 -0.19 6.10 0.06
N TYR A 42 -1.12 6.74 0.77
CA TYR A 42 -2.34 7.28 0.22
C TYR A 42 -2.47 8.76 0.57
N ASP A 43 -3.18 9.50 -0.27
CA ASP A 43 -3.67 10.81 0.08
C ASP A 43 -4.74 10.67 1.17
N PRO A 44 -4.62 11.39 2.31
CA PRO A 44 -5.52 11.20 3.45
C PRO A 44 -6.96 11.63 3.16
N PHE A 45 -7.20 12.47 2.15
CA PHE A 45 -8.53 12.93 1.79
C PHE A 45 -9.11 12.09 0.64
N THR A 46 -8.38 11.98 -0.47
CA THR A 46 -8.92 11.33 -1.67
C THR A 46 -8.76 9.82 -1.69
N GLN A 47 -7.98 9.26 -0.76
CA GLN A 47 -7.62 7.83 -0.72
C GLN A 47 -6.92 7.35 -2.01
N MET A 48 -6.32 8.27 -2.77
CA MET A 48 -5.55 7.93 -3.96
C MET A 48 -4.10 7.59 -3.60
N LYS A 49 -3.51 6.58 -4.25
CA LYS A 49 -2.14 6.13 -3.96
C LYS A 49 -1.14 7.22 -4.30
N LYS A 50 -0.39 7.74 -3.32
CA LYS A 50 0.66 8.74 -3.56
C LYS A 50 1.99 8.10 -3.91
N SER A 51 2.35 7.00 -3.24
CA SER A 51 3.59 6.29 -3.53
C SER A 51 3.51 4.81 -3.17
N ILE A 52 4.40 4.03 -3.79
CA ILE A 52 4.72 2.67 -3.36
C ILE A 52 6.22 2.49 -3.25
N THR A 53 6.67 1.72 -2.27
CA THR A 53 8.03 1.21 -2.22
C THR A 53 7.99 -0.27 -2.59
N VAL A 54 8.81 -0.67 -3.55
CA VAL A 54 9.02 -2.07 -3.95
C VAL A 54 10.39 -2.49 -3.49
N SER A 55 10.46 -3.54 -2.67
CA SER A 55 11.72 -4.13 -2.23
C SER A 55 12.28 -5.08 -3.28
N GLY A 56 13.60 -5.04 -3.47
CA GLY A 56 14.34 -5.86 -4.42
C GLY A 56 15.84 -5.82 -4.11
N SER A 57 16.70 -6.05 -5.11
CA SER A 57 18.14 -5.84 -4.97
C SER A 57 18.48 -4.37 -4.63
N LEU A 58 17.70 -3.44 -5.17
CA LEU A 58 17.63 -2.04 -4.76
C LEU A 58 16.17 -1.67 -4.52
N ASN A 59 15.90 -0.90 -3.47
CA ASN A 59 14.56 -0.43 -3.20
C ASN A 59 14.16 0.62 -4.23
N LYS A 60 12.95 0.47 -4.78
CA LYS A 60 12.38 1.41 -5.74
C LYS A 60 11.20 2.11 -5.12
N THR A 61 11.19 3.43 -5.15
CA THR A 61 10.02 4.23 -4.80
C THR A 61 9.37 4.75 -6.07
N MET A 62 8.09 4.47 -6.25
CA MET A 62 7.29 5.05 -7.31
C MET A 62 6.33 6.07 -6.69
N SER A 63 6.23 7.26 -7.27
CA SER A 63 5.29 8.29 -6.86
C SER A 63 4.31 8.60 -7.98
N PHE A 64 3.07 8.94 -7.62
CA PHE A 64 1.98 9.15 -8.56
C PHE A 64 1.35 10.53 -8.35
N ASN A 65 1.08 11.22 -9.47
CA ASN A 65 0.28 12.44 -9.47
C ASN A 65 -0.96 12.25 -10.33
N TYR A 66 -2.02 12.96 -9.97
CA TYR A 66 -3.33 12.81 -10.56
C TYR A 66 -3.86 14.17 -11.02
N SER A 67 -4.69 14.15 -12.07
CA SER A 67 -5.47 15.32 -12.50
C SER A 67 -6.60 15.61 -11.51
N ALA A 68 -7.31 16.72 -11.73
CA ALA A 68 -8.51 17.06 -10.96
C ALA A 68 -9.64 16.02 -11.13
N ASP A 69 -9.67 15.31 -12.26
CA ASP A 69 -10.64 14.25 -12.56
C ASP A 69 -10.22 12.87 -12.03
N ASN A 70 -9.20 12.84 -11.14
CA ASN A 70 -8.64 11.63 -10.54
C ASN A 70 -7.95 10.67 -11.51
N GLU A 71 -7.56 11.14 -12.70
CA GLU A 71 -6.79 10.35 -13.66
C GLU A 71 -5.29 10.45 -13.34
N ARG A 72 -4.57 9.33 -13.39
CA ARG A 72 -3.12 9.36 -13.15
C ARG A 72 -2.41 9.99 -14.35
N VAL A 73 -1.81 11.15 -14.14
CA VAL A 73 -1.11 11.91 -15.20
C VAL A 73 0.40 11.74 -15.16
N LEU A 74 0.98 11.36 -14.01
CA LEU A 74 2.42 11.17 -13.89
C LEU A 74 2.75 10.01 -12.94
N LYS A 75 3.77 9.25 -13.34
CA LYS A 75 4.48 8.30 -12.49
C LYS A 75 5.97 8.64 -12.54
N THR A 76 6.58 8.84 -11.37
CA THR A 76 8.04 8.93 -11.24
C THR A 76 8.57 7.70 -10.51
N GLU A 77 9.80 7.30 -10.82
CA GLU A 77 10.50 6.21 -10.13
C GLU A 77 11.88 6.70 -9.69
N SER A 78 12.21 6.45 -8.44
CA SER A 78 13.57 6.61 -7.91
C SER A 78 14.04 5.28 -7.34
N SER A 79 15.30 4.94 -7.60
CA SER A 79 15.97 3.83 -6.93
C SER A 79 16.84 4.41 -5.83
N GLY A 80 16.71 3.92 -4.60
CA GLY A 80 17.72 4.19 -3.58
C GLY A 80 19.00 3.45 -3.96
N ASN A 81 20.15 4.12 -3.92
CA ASN A 81 21.47 3.49 -4.00
C ASN A 81 21.70 2.53 -2.83
#